data_AF-A0A0D6SRU9-F1
#
_entry.id   AF-A0A0D6SRU9-F1
#
_cell.length_a   1.000
_cell.length_b   1.000
_cell.length_c   1.000
_cell.angle_alpha   90.00
_cell.angle_beta   90.00
_cell.angle_gamma   90.00
#
_symmetry.space_group_name_H-M   'P 1'
#
loop_
_entity.id
_entity.type
_entity.pdbx_description
1 polymer ?
#
loop_
_entity_poly.entity_id
_entity_poly.type
_entity_poly.pdbx_seq_one_letter_code
_entity_poly.pdbx_strand_id
1 'polypeptide(L)'
;MHLFELLGALPFTPLEWLLLEGVIALAYVVFGIAGFGTALVAAPLLVGWLPLSQVIPLLVLLDFTASFGNWLPARRSVSGSELRRLLPLMALGCGVGVYGLATLRSELLMLLLGVFVCLYALYSLFLQPVRRAPMAVGWVVPFGLFGGLFGALFGSGGFLYSLYLSGRLEAKEQIRATQSALIGCSTFVRLGLFLLAGFYADASLLLIALCLLPGMAAGLWVGRRVTLRLSREAFVRLVTWLVLCSGVALVARYLTQA
;
A
#
# COMPACT_ATOMS: atom_id res chain seq x y z
N MET A 1 17.21 -7.08 29.35
CA MET A 1 16.90 -5.82 28.64
C MET A 1 15.42 -5.59 28.74
N HIS A 2 15.01 -4.60 29.53
CA HIS A 2 13.60 -4.26 29.69
C HIS A 2 13.07 -3.63 28.40
N LEU A 3 11.81 -3.89 28.03
CA LEU A 3 11.16 -3.32 26.84
C LEU A 3 11.36 -1.81 26.72
N PHE A 4 11.40 -1.09 27.85
CA PHE A 4 11.67 0.35 27.91
C PHE A 4 13.10 0.74 27.46
N GLU A 5 14.11 -0.09 27.71
CA GLU A 5 15.48 0.17 27.23
C GLU A 5 15.58 -0.04 25.71
N LEU A 6 14.87 -1.05 25.18
CA LEU A 6 14.77 -1.30 23.74
C LEU A 6 14.01 -0.18 23.02
N LEU A 7 12.93 0.34 23.62
CA LEU A 7 12.19 1.48 23.08
C LEU A 7 12.98 2.79 23.19
N GLY A 8 13.71 2.98 24.29
CA GLY A 8 14.59 4.14 24.48
C GLY A 8 15.81 4.14 23.54
N ALA A 9 16.17 2.99 22.98
CA ALA A 9 17.22 2.86 21.96
C ALA A 9 16.74 3.23 20.55
N LEU A 10 15.43 3.36 20.31
CA LEU A 10 14.90 3.81 19.04
C LEU A 10 15.01 5.34 18.93
N PRO A 11 15.36 5.89 17.75
CA PRO A 11 15.69 7.30 17.57
C PRO A 11 14.45 8.21 17.49
N PHE A 12 13.37 7.89 18.22
CA PHE A 12 12.11 8.62 18.16
C PHE A 12 11.76 9.25 19.50
N THR A 13 11.49 10.54 19.48
CA THR A 13 10.90 11.29 20.60
C THR A 13 9.45 10.86 20.84
N PRO A 14 8.88 11.13 22.03
CA PRO A 14 7.48 10.84 22.30
C PRO A 14 6.51 11.51 21.31
N LEU A 15 6.84 12.72 20.84
CA LEU A 15 6.04 13.43 19.84
C LEU A 15 6.09 12.72 18.48
N GLU A 16 7.26 12.24 18.05
CA GLU A 16 7.40 11.49 16.81
C GLU A 16 6.62 10.18 16.84
N TRP A 17 6.64 9.47 17.97
CA TRP A 17 5.78 8.29 18.15
C TRP A 17 4.29 8.58 17.96
N LEU A 18 3.80 9.67 18.56
CA LEU A 18 2.41 10.09 18.39
C LEU A 18 2.09 10.43 16.92
N LEU A 19 3.02 11.06 16.21
CA LEU A 19 2.86 11.36 14.79
C LEU A 19 2.84 10.10 13.93
N LEU A 20 3.77 9.17 14.17
CA LEU A 20 3.83 7.87 13.47
C LEU A 20 2.53 7.09 13.67
N GLU A 21 2.04 6.99 14.90
CA GLU A 21 0.77 6.34 15.22
C GLU A 21 -0.42 7.03 14.55
N GLY A 22 -0.45 8.37 14.52
CA GLY A 22 -1.47 9.13 13.83
C GLY A 22 -1.50 8.89 12.31
N VAL A 23 -0.32 8.84 11.68
CA VAL A 23 -0.16 8.53 10.25
C VAL A 23 -0.62 7.11 9.95
N ILE A 24 -0.21 6.13 10.75
CA ILE A 24 -0.63 4.73 10.61
C ILE A 24 -2.15 4.63 10.81
N ALA A 25 -2.71 5.23 11.86
CA ALA A 25 -4.15 5.21 12.09
C ALA A 25 -4.92 5.78 10.88
N LEU A 26 -4.51 6.93 10.35
CA LEU A 26 -5.12 7.51 9.15
C LEU A 26 -5.04 6.56 7.94
N ALA A 27 -3.88 5.96 7.69
CA ALA A 27 -3.69 5.01 6.60
C ALA A 27 -4.58 3.76 6.75
N TYR A 28 -4.76 3.26 7.96
CA TYR A 28 -5.60 2.09 8.24
C TYR A 28 -7.10 2.40 8.29
N VAL A 29 -7.51 3.66 8.52
CA VAL A 29 -8.88 4.11 8.24
C VAL A 29 -9.18 3.97 6.74
N VAL A 30 -8.26 4.47 5.90
CA VAL A 30 -8.38 4.36 4.43
C VAL A 30 -8.40 2.91 4.01
N PHE A 31 -7.53 2.08 4.57
CA PHE A 31 -7.54 0.64 4.33
C PHE A 31 -8.85 -0.04 4.73
N GLY A 32 -9.41 0.29 5.91
CA GLY A 32 -10.68 -0.24 6.37
C GLY A 32 -11.85 0.07 5.42
N ILE A 33 -11.82 1.25 4.79
CA ILE A 33 -12.87 1.71 3.86
C ILE A 33 -12.64 1.22 2.43
N ALA A 34 -11.40 1.30 1.92
CA ALA A 34 -11.05 1.03 0.53
C ALA A 34 -10.62 -0.43 0.29
N GLY A 35 -9.98 -1.06 1.28
CA GLY A 35 -9.35 -2.39 1.20
C GLY A 35 -7.92 -2.38 0.65
N PHE A 36 -7.34 -1.21 0.39
CA PHE A 36 -5.98 -1.00 -0.09
C PHE A 36 -5.53 0.45 0.18
N GLY A 37 -4.28 0.78 -0.15
CA GLY A 37 -3.80 2.16 -0.17
C GLY A 37 -3.13 2.63 1.12
N THR A 38 -2.83 1.73 2.06
CA THR A 38 -2.05 2.04 3.27
C THR A 38 -0.74 2.74 2.92
N ALA A 39 0.05 2.17 2.00
CA ALA A 39 1.31 2.75 1.58
C ALA A 39 1.18 4.04 0.76
N LEU A 40 0.10 4.22 -0.01
CA LEU A 40 -0.15 5.48 -0.71
C LEU A 40 -0.33 6.66 0.25
N VAL A 41 -0.89 6.39 1.44
CA VAL A 41 -1.12 7.40 2.48
C VAL A 41 0.07 7.50 3.42
N ALA A 42 0.51 6.37 3.97
CA ALA A 42 1.55 6.34 4.98
C ALA A 42 2.94 6.61 4.41
N ALA A 43 3.30 6.04 3.24
CA ALA A 43 4.69 6.11 2.79
C ALA A 43 5.19 7.54 2.58
N PRO A 44 4.45 8.45 1.90
CA PRO A 44 4.90 9.82 1.73
C PRO A 44 5.08 10.62 3.02
N LEU A 45 4.37 10.21 4.08
CA LEU A 45 4.46 10.85 5.40
C LEU A 45 5.59 10.23 6.22
N LEU A 46 5.70 8.91 6.25
CA LEU A 46 6.70 8.17 7.03
C LEU A 46 8.14 8.35 6.52
N VAL A 47 8.34 8.66 5.23
CA VAL A 47 9.67 8.92 4.67
C VAL A 47 10.37 10.17 5.21
N GLY A 48 9.69 10.97 6.05
CA GLY A 48 10.31 12.01 6.85
C GLY A 48 11.19 11.48 8.00
N TRP A 49 10.88 10.27 8.49
CA TRP A 49 11.53 9.67 9.67
C TRP A 49 12.26 8.37 9.37
N LEU A 50 11.79 7.60 8.38
CA LEU A 50 12.31 6.29 8.04
C LEU A 50 12.67 6.22 6.55
N PRO A 51 13.75 5.53 6.14
CA PRO A 51 14.02 5.33 4.73
C PRO A 51 12.91 4.51 4.07
N LEU A 52 12.62 4.76 2.80
CA LEU A 52 11.52 4.06 2.09
C LEU A 52 11.70 2.54 2.11
N SER A 53 12.96 2.08 2.06
CA SER A 53 13.34 0.66 2.17
C SER A 53 12.95 0.01 3.50
N GLN A 54 12.71 0.77 4.57
CA GLN A 54 12.15 0.29 5.84
C GLN A 54 10.63 0.48 5.91
N VAL A 55 10.13 1.63 5.43
CA VAL A 55 8.70 1.96 5.45
C VAL A 55 7.87 0.89 4.75
N ILE A 56 8.28 0.42 3.57
CA ILE A 56 7.47 -0.50 2.78
C ILE A 56 7.40 -1.90 3.39
N PRO A 57 8.51 -2.55 3.81
CA PRO A 57 8.44 -3.82 4.52
C PRO A 57 7.67 -3.73 5.85
N LEU A 58 7.77 -2.61 6.57
CA LEU A 58 7.00 -2.36 7.79
C LEU A 58 5.50 -2.35 7.51
N LEU A 59 5.07 -1.61 6.48
CA LEU A 59 3.66 -1.59 6.08
C LEU A 59 3.18 -2.96 5.60
N VAL A 60 4.03 -3.77 4.97
CA VAL A 60 3.66 -5.15 4.59
C VAL A 60 3.41 -6.03 5.82
N LEU A 61 4.18 -5.88 6.91
CA LEU A 61 3.91 -6.59 8.18
C LEU A 61 2.57 -6.18 8.79
N LEU A 62 2.31 -4.87 8.83
CA LEU A 62 1.06 -4.33 9.36
C LEU A 62 -0.13 -4.74 8.48
N ASP A 63 0.00 -4.67 7.14
CA ASP A 63 -1.02 -5.10 6.19
C ASP A 63 -1.34 -6.58 6.32
N PHE A 64 -0.31 -7.41 6.49
CA PHE A 64 -0.48 -8.86 6.71
C PHE A 64 -1.28 -9.12 7.99
N THR A 65 -0.92 -8.45 9.09
CA THR A 65 -1.62 -8.51 10.38
C THR A 65 -3.07 -8.03 10.28
N ALA A 66 -3.28 -6.84 9.70
CA ALA A 66 -4.60 -6.23 9.52
C ALA A 66 -5.52 -7.08 8.62
N SER A 67 -4.94 -7.77 7.63
CA SER A 67 -5.68 -8.60 6.70
C SER A 67 -6.14 -9.91 7.32
N PHE A 68 -5.46 -10.47 8.33
CA PHE A 68 -5.72 -11.81 8.89
C PHE A 68 -7.20 -12.05 9.26
N GLY A 69 -7.94 -11.01 9.68
CA GLY A 69 -9.38 -11.09 9.96
C GLY A 69 -10.34 -11.00 8.76
N ASN A 70 -9.84 -10.73 7.55
CA ASN A 70 -10.63 -10.43 6.34
C ASN A 70 -10.51 -11.50 5.22
N TRP A 71 -9.71 -12.56 5.39
CA TRP A 71 -9.43 -13.57 4.34
C TRP A 71 -10.58 -14.56 4.05
N LEU A 72 -11.57 -14.65 4.92
CA LEU A 72 -12.61 -15.69 4.88
C LEU A 72 -13.89 -15.30 4.10
N PRO A 73 -14.45 -14.08 4.21
CA PRO A 73 -15.82 -13.84 3.74
C PRO A 73 -16.04 -13.77 2.21
N ALA A 74 -14.99 -13.51 1.41
CA ALA A 74 -15.17 -13.15 -0.01
C ALA A 74 -14.81 -14.26 -1.03
N ARG A 75 -14.55 -15.50 -0.60
CA ARG A 75 -13.99 -16.55 -1.49
C ARG A 75 -14.94 -17.01 -2.60
N ARG A 76 -16.25 -16.90 -2.41
CA ARG A 76 -17.25 -17.43 -3.37
C ARG A 76 -17.36 -16.63 -4.66
N SER A 77 -16.99 -15.34 -4.62
CA SER A 77 -17.13 -14.42 -5.76
C SER A 77 -15.78 -14.10 -6.41
N VAL A 78 -14.71 -14.86 -6.11
CA VAL A 78 -13.39 -14.63 -6.72
C VAL A 78 -13.36 -15.18 -8.14
N SER A 79 -12.92 -14.36 -9.10
CA SER A 79 -12.63 -14.82 -10.46
C SER A 79 -11.32 -15.61 -10.49
N GLY A 80 -11.42 -16.93 -10.42
CA GLY A 80 -10.26 -17.83 -10.46
C GLY A 80 -9.50 -17.81 -11.79
N SER A 81 -10.12 -17.40 -12.90
CA SER A 81 -9.44 -17.25 -14.19
C SER A 81 -8.53 -16.04 -14.22
N GLU A 82 -9.02 -14.87 -13.80
CA GLU A 82 -8.22 -13.64 -13.74
C GLU A 82 -7.14 -13.73 -12.65
N LEU A 83 -7.47 -14.31 -11.49
CA LEU A 83 -6.50 -14.52 -10.41
C LEU A 83 -5.31 -15.38 -10.87
N ARG A 84 -5.55 -16.53 -11.51
CA ARG A 84 -4.48 -17.42 -11.99
C ARG A 84 -3.61 -16.79 -13.07
N ARG A 85 -4.15 -15.89 -13.89
CA ARG A 85 -3.37 -15.16 -14.91
C ARG A 85 -2.51 -14.07 -14.29
N LEU A 86 -3.06 -13.34 -13.30
CA LEU A 86 -2.36 -12.21 -12.66
C LEU A 86 -1.29 -12.66 -11.66
N LEU A 87 -1.50 -13.75 -10.92
CA LEU A 87 -0.58 -14.20 -9.86
C LEU A 87 0.88 -14.40 -10.30
N PRO A 88 1.21 -15.13 -11.38
CA PRO A 88 2.61 -15.33 -11.77
C PRO A 88 3.27 -14.02 -12.20
N LEU A 89 2.54 -13.16 -12.90
CA LEU A 89 3.02 -11.85 -13.34
C LEU A 89 3.19 -10.89 -12.15
N MET A 90 2.26 -10.90 -11.21
CA MET A 90 2.37 -10.20 -9.93
C MET A 90 3.63 -10.65 -9.19
N ALA A 91 3.85 -11.96 -9.06
CA ALA A 91 5.01 -12.48 -8.32
C ALA A 91 6.32 -12.06 -8.98
N LEU A 92 6.41 -12.12 -10.31
CA LEU A 92 7.56 -11.64 -11.06
C LEU A 92 7.77 -10.13 -10.87
N GLY A 93 6.70 -9.34 -11.00
CA GLY A 93 6.74 -7.91 -10.73
C GLY A 93 7.17 -7.58 -9.29
N CYS A 94 6.68 -8.34 -8.30
CA CYS A 94 7.11 -8.19 -6.91
C CYS A 94 8.60 -8.47 -6.77
N GLY A 95 9.13 -9.51 -7.42
CA GLY A 95 10.56 -9.81 -7.43
C GLY A 95 11.40 -8.63 -7.95
N VAL A 96 11.01 -8.06 -9.09
CA VAL A 96 11.66 -6.87 -9.65
C VAL A 96 11.54 -5.67 -8.70
N GLY A 97 10.39 -5.48 -8.06
CA GLY A 97 10.19 -4.37 -7.11
C GLY A 97 10.98 -4.51 -5.82
N VAL A 98 11.09 -5.71 -5.26
CA VAL A 98 11.94 -5.96 -4.08
C VAL A 98 13.42 -5.75 -4.44
N TYR A 99 13.84 -6.24 -5.62
CA TYR A 99 15.19 -5.98 -6.11
C TYR A 99 15.46 -4.47 -6.28
N GLY A 100 14.52 -3.74 -6.86
CA GLY A 100 14.60 -2.28 -6.97
C GLY A 100 14.66 -1.59 -5.61
N LEU A 101 13.83 -2.02 -4.65
CA LEU A 101 13.85 -1.46 -3.29
C LEU A 101 15.19 -1.70 -2.57
N ALA A 102 15.86 -2.81 -2.85
CA ALA A 102 17.14 -3.17 -2.24
C ALA A 102 18.36 -2.51 -2.90
N THR A 103 18.27 -2.13 -4.19
CA THR A 103 19.43 -1.70 -4.98
C THR A 103 19.38 -0.24 -5.42
N LEU A 104 18.19 0.34 -5.55
CA LEU A 104 18.05 1.74 -5.93
C LEU A 104 18.41 2.65 -4.76
N ARG A 105 19.00 3.79 -5.11
CA ARG A 105 19.32 4.84 -4.13
C ARG A 105 18.03 5.41 -3.52
N SER A 106 18.08 5.75 -2.24
CA SER A 106 16.92 6.25 -1.49
C SER A 106 16.29 7.48 -2.14
N GLU A 107 17.11 8.38 -2.69
CA GLU A 107 16.66 9.61 -3.34
C GLU A 107 15.85 9.30 -4.60
N LEU A 108 16.30 8.34 -5.40
CA LEU A 108 15.57 7.89 -6.59
C LEU A 108 14.25 7.20 -6.22
N LEU A 109 14.26 6.38 -5.18
CA LEU A 109 13.05 5.73 -4.67
C LEU A 109 12.00 6.76 -4.21
N MET A 110 12.43 7.82 -3.51
CA MET A 110 11.55 8.92 -3.09
C MET A 110 10.99 9.71 -4.28
N LEU A 111 11.82 10.00 -5.30
CA LEU A 111 11.36 10.64 -6.53
C LEU A 111 10.31 9.78 -7.24
N LEU A 112 10.61 8.49 -7.44
CA LEU A 112 9.70 7.56 -8.10
C LEU A 112 8.38 7.42 -7.33
N LEU A 113 8.43 7.36 -5.99
CA LEU A 113 7.24 7.38 -5.15
C LEU A 113 6.43 8.67 -5.36
N GLY A 114 7.08 9.83 -5.30
CA GLY A 114 6.43 11.13 -5.48
C GLY A 114 5.76 11.26 -6.85
N VAL A 115 6.46 10.91 -7.92
CA VAL A 115 5.94 10.89 -9.29
C VAL A 115 4.77 9.93 -9.41
N PHE A 116 4.92 8.70 -8.91
CA PHE A 116 3.87 7.67 -8.97
C PHE A 116 2.61 8.13 -8.22
N VAL A 117 2.76 8.67 -7.02
CA VAL A 117 1.68 9.18 -6.19
C VAL A 117 0.96 10.35 -6.87
N CYS A 118 1.70 11.28 -7.48
CA CYS A 118 1.13 12.40 -8.22
C CYS A 118 0.31 11.91 -9.42
N LEU A 119 0.88 11.03 -10.24
CA LEU A 119 0.19 10.46 -11.40
C LEU A 119 -1.06 9.69 -10.99
N TYR A 120 -0.97 8.87 -9.95
CA TYR A 120 -2.12 8.16 -9.37
C TYR A 120 -3.22 9.13 -8.93
N ALA A 121 -2.85 10.16 -8.17
CA ALA A 121 -3.82 11.10 -7.62
C ALA A 121 -4.48 11.94 -8.73
N LEU A 122 -3.70 12.45 -9.69
CA LEU A 122 -4.24 13.15 -10.86
C LEU A 122 -5.20 12.26 -11.66
N TYR A 123 -4.81 10.99 -11.89
CA TYR A 123 -5.69 10.04 -12.56
C TYR A 123 -6.99 9.82 -11.78
N SER A 124 -6.89 9.58 -10.48
CA SER A 124 -8.00 9.30 -9.59
C SER A 124 -8.98 10.48 -9.47
N LEU A 125 -8.46 11.71 -9.44
CA LEU A 125 -9.25 12.93 -9.27
C LEU A 125 -9.89 13.42 -10.57
N PHE A 126 -9.18 13.33 -11.71
CA PHE A 126 -9.56 14.03 -12.93
C PHE A 126 -9.83 13.13 -14.14
N LEU A 127 -9.24 11.93 -14.18
CA LEU A 127 -9.23 11.11 -15.40
C LEU A 127 -10.04 9.81 -15.28
N GLN A 128 -10.67 9.53 -14.13
CA GLN A 128 -11.50 8.33 -13.97
C GLN A 128 -12.74 8.38 -14.88
N PRO A 129 -12.85 7.50 -15.89
CA PRO A 129 -13.99 7.50 -16.79
C PRO A 129 -15.26 7.02 -16.08
N VAL A 130 -16.40 7.63 -16.39
CA VAL A 130 -17.73 7.24 -15.89
C VAL A 130 -18.13 5.84 -16.38
N ARG A 131 -17.65 5.42 -17.56
CA ARG A 131 -17.77 4.06 -18.10
C ARG A 131 -16.42 3.59 -18.62
N ARG A 132 -15.95 2.43 -18.15
CA ARG A 132 -14.68 1.83 -18.60
C ARG A 132 -14.96 0.94 -19.80
N ALA A 133 -14.17 1.12 -20.87
CA ALA A 133 -14.22 0.23 -22.02
C ALA A 133 -13.71 -1.17 -21.63
N PRO A 134 -14.25 -2.24 -22.25
CA PRO A 134 -13.79 -3.60 -22.00
C PRO A 134 -12.31 -3.72 -22.37
N MET A 135 -11.51 -4.27 -21.46
CA MET A 135 -10.08 -4.51 -21.68
C MET A 135 -9.85 -5.91 -22.26
N ALA A 136 -8.97 -5.97 -23.27
CA ALA A 136 -8.49 -7.25 -23.79
C ALA A 136 -7.70 -8.04 -22.74
N VAL A 137 -7.72 -9.37 -22.82
CA VAL A 137 -6.99 -10.26 -21.89
C VAL A 137 -5.48 -9.98 -21.88
N GLY A 138 -4.90 -9.55 -23.00
CA GLY A 138 -3.47 -9.23 -23.10
C GLY A 138 -2.99 -8.16 -22.11
N TRP A 139 -3.89 -7.28 -21.64
CA TRP A 139 -3.58 -6.29 -20.61
C TRP A 139 -3.23 -6.92 -19.26
N VAL A 140 -3.49 -8.22 -19.07
CA VAL A 140 -3.06 -8.94 -17.86
C VAL A 140 -1.55 -8.87 -17.65
N VAL A 141 -0.76 -8.84 -18.74
CA VAL A 141 0.71 -8.78 -18.69
C VAL A 141 1.20 -7.50 -18.03
N PRO A 142 0.94 -6.29 -18.59
CA PRO A 142 1.41 -5.05 -17.96
C PRO A 142 0.77 -4.85 -16.58
N PHE A 143 -0.52 -5.13 -16.39
CA PHE A 143 -1.16 -4.89 -15.10
C PHE A 143 -0.73 -5.87 -14.00
N GLY A 144 -0.43 -7.12 -14.36
CA GLY A 144 0.17 -8.09 -13.44
C GLY A 144 1.59 -7.67 -13.04
N LEU A 145 2.44 -7.38 -14.03
CA LEU A 145 3.84 -7.00 -13.79
C LEU A 145 3.96 -5.68 -13.03
N PHE A 146 3.35 -4.60 -13.53
CA PHE A 146 3.41 -3.29 -12.88
C PHE A 146 2.63 -3.27 -11.56
N GLY A 147 1.54 -4.04 -11.46
CA GLY A 147 0.83 -4.25 -10.20
C GLY A 147 1.74 -4.86 -9.14
N GLY A 148 2.53 -5.87 -9.51
CA GLY A 148 3.53 -6.48 -8.63
C GLY A 148 4.67 -5.51 -8.29
N LEU A 149 5.24 -4.85 -9.31
CA LEU A 149 6.35 -3.92 -9.18
C LEU A 149 6.03 -2.75 -8.24
N PHE A 150 4.96 -2.01 -8.53
CA PHE A 150 4.55 -0.88 -7.69
C PHE A 150 3.91 -1.35 -6.38
N GLY A 151 3.38 -2.57 -6.34
CA GLY A 151 3.00 -3.24 -5.09
C GLY A 151 4.17 -3.48 -4.15
N ALA A 152 5.33 -3.92 -4.67
CA ALA A 152 6.53 -4.14 -3.86
C ALA A 152 7.31 -2.85 -3.58
N LEU A 153 7.35 -1.89 -4.50
CA LEU A 153 8.05 -0.61 -4.30
C LEU A 153 7.27 0.37 -3.43
N PHE A 154 5.95 0.50 -3.64
CA PHE A 154 5.13 1.59 -3.07
C PHE A 154 3.83 1.10 -2.42
N GLY A 155 3.63 -0.21 -2.28
CA GLY A 155 2.41 -0.79 -1.70
C GLY A 155 1.11 -0.44 -2.45
N SER A 156 1.20 -0.13 -3.75
CA SER A 156 0.11 0.46 -4.53
C SER A 156 -0.50 -0.45 -5.59
N GLY A 157 -0.09 -1.72 -5.66
CA GLY A 157 -0.57 -2.69 -6.67
C GLY A 157 -2.09 -2.85 -6.71
N GLY A 158 -2.79 -2.65 -5.59
CA GLY A 158 -4.25 -2.71 -5.49
C GLY A 158 -4.97 -1.75 -6.45
N PHE A 159 -4.41 -0.57 -6.73
CA PHE A 159 -4.97 0.37 -7.70
C PHE A 159 -4.94 -0.19 -9.12
N LEU A 160 -3.80 -0.74 -9.53
CA LEU A 160 -3.62 -1.31 -10.87
C LEU A 160 -4.50 -2.54 -11.08
N TYR A 161 -4.62 -3.41 -10.07
CA TYR A 161 -5.57 -4.53 -10.13
C TYR A 161 -7.01 -4.05 -10.22
N SER A 162 -7.38 -3.02 -9.48
CA SER A 162 -8.72 -2.42 -9.57
C SER A 162 -9.02 -1.89 -10.97
N LEU A 163 -8.04 -1.22 -11.59
CA LEU A 163 -8.18 -0.66 -12.93
C LEU A 163 -8.40 -1.76 -13.98
N TYR A 164 -7.54 -2.78 -13.98
CA TYR A 164 -7.67 -3.92 -14.88
C TYR A 164 -8.96 -4.72 -14.67
N LEU A 165 -9.25 -5.11 -13.41
CA LEU A 165 -10.41 -5.96 -13.12
C LEU A 165 -11.74 -5.28 -13.44
N SER A 166 -11.83 -3.96 -13.23
CA SER A 166 -13.04 -3.21 -13.59
C SER A 166 -13.24 -3.06 -15.10
N GLY A 167 -12.21 -3.28 -15.91
CA GLY A 167 -12.32 -3.38 -17.37
C GLY A 167 -12.57 -4.81 -17.85
N ARG A 168 -12.50 -5.82 -16.98
CA ARG A 168 -12.60 -7.24 -17.33
C ARG A 168 -13.85 -7.93 -16.80
N LEU A 169 -14.35 -7.49 -15.66
CA LEU A 169 -15.47 -8.10 -14.94
C LEU A 169 -16.61 -7.09 -14.84
N GLU A 170 -17.86 -7.57 -14.97
CA GLU A 170 -19.04 -6.71 -14.89
C GLU A 170 -19.56 -6.58 -13.45
N ALA A 171 -19.50 -7.67 -12.68
CA ALA A 171 -20.01 -7.71 -11.33
C ALA A 171 -19.05 -7.02 -10.35
N LYS A 172 -19.50 -5.91 -9.73
CA LYS A 172 -18.75 -5.16 -8.71
C LYS A 172 -18.27 -6.03 -7.55
N GLU A 173 -19.08 -7.01 -7.15
CA GLU A 173 -18.72 -7.96 -6.10
C GLU A 173 -17.52 -8.83 -6.53
N GLN A 174 -17.54 -9.33 -7.77
CA GLN A 174 -16.47 -10.16 -8.33
C GLN A 174 -15.16 -9.37 -8.49
N ILE A 175 -15.24 -8.11 -8.93
CA ILE A 175 -14.09 -7.19 -8.99
C ILE A 175 -13.46 -7.06 -7.60
N ARG A 176 -14.26 -6.71 -6.60
CA ARG A 176 -13.78 -6.48 -5.22
C ARG A 176 -13.19 -7.75 -4.60
N ALA A 177 -13.87 -8.89 -4.74
CA ALA A 177 -13.40 -10.16 -4.21
C ALA A 177 -12.06 -10.58 -4.85
N THR A 178 -11.95 -10.47 -6.18
CA THR A 178 -10.71 -10.80 -6.91
C THR A 178 -9.57 -9.84 -6.57
N GLN A 179 -9.86 -8.54 -6.46
CA GLN A 179 -8.89 -7.52 -6.06
C GLN A 179 -8.36 -7.78 -4.65
N SER A 180 -9.24 -8.05 -3.68
CA SER A 180 -8.84 -8.38 -2.30
C SER A 180 -8.01 -9.66 -2.24
N ALA A 181 -8.35 -10.69 -3.02
CA ALA A 181 -7.56 -11.92 -3.12
C ALA A 181 -6.15 -11.63 -3.67
N LEU A 182 -6.05 -10.83 -4.74
CA LEU A 182 -4.75 -10.42 -5.30
C LEU A 182 -3.92 -9.61 -4.31
N ILE A 183 -4.52 -8.69 -3.57
CA ILE A 183 -3.81 -7.91 -2.54
C ILE A 183 -3.30 -8.84 -1.44
N GLY A 184 -4.13 -9.77 -0.96
CA GLY A 184 -3.72 -10.75 0.05
C GLY A 184 -2.57 -11.63 -0.43
N CYS A 185 -2.67 -12.20 -1.64
CA CYS A 185 -1.59 -12.97 -2.26
C CYS A 185 -0.33 -12.12 -2.47
N SER A 186 -0.47 -10.88 -2.93
CA SER A 186 0.65 -9.95 -3.11
C SER A 186 1.33 -9.62 -1.80
N THR A 187 0.59 -9.37 -0.72
CA THR A 187 1.14 -9.17 0.63
C THR A 187 1.92 -10.40 1.08
N PHE A 188 1.38 -11.60 0.89
CA PHE A 188 2.08 -12.83 1.26
C PHE A 188 3.38 -13.02 0.46
N VAL A 189 3.34 -12.82 -0.86
CA VAL A 189 4.54 -12.91 -1.72
C VAL A 189 5.57 -11.85 -1.32
N ARG A 190 5.16 -10.60 -1.10
CA ARG A 190 6.06 -9.52 -0.66
C ARG A 190 6.68 -9.81 0.69
N LEU A 191 5.90 -10.31 1.65
CA LEU A 191 6.39 -10.71 2.97
C LEU A 191 7.49 -11.77 2.85
N GLY A 192 7.26 -12.80 2.03
CA GLY A 192 8.26 -13.84 1.75
C GLY A 192 9.51 -13.28 1.07
N LEU A 193 9.35 -12.43 0.05
CA LEU A 193 10.48 -11.83 -0.67
C LEU A 193 11.29 -10.87 0.22
N PHE A 194 10.65 -10.06 1.06
CA PHE A 194 11.34 -9.18 2.00
C PHE A 194 12.07 -9.95 3.09
N LEU A 195 11.49 -11.07 3.56
CA LEU A 195 12.17 -11.98 4.47
C LEU A 195 13.43 -12.58 3.81
N LEU A 196 13.31 -13.10 2.59
CA LEU A 196 14.43 -13.68 1.85
C LEU A 196 15.51 -12.64 1.51
N ALA A 197 15.11 -11.40 1.22
CA ALA A 197 16.02 -10.29 0.93
C ALA A 197 16.63 -9.66 2.20
N GLY A 198 16.29 -10.15 3.41
CA GLY A 198 16.90 -9.73 4.66
C GLY A 198 16.37 -8.42 5.25
N PHE A 199 15.28 -7.84 4.71
CA PHE A 199 14.71 -6.59 5.23
C PHE A 199 14.22 -6.72 6.68
N TYR A 200 13.87 -7.93 7.12
CA TYR A 200 13.42 -8.22 8.49
C TYR A 200 14.53 -8.74 9.42
N ALA A 201 15.80 -8.70 8.98
CA ALA A 201 16.93 -9.09 9.82
C ALA A 201 17.18 -8.06 10.95
N ASP A 202 16.77 -6.82 10.76
CA ASP A 202 16.87 -5.77 11.76
C ASP A 202 15.71 -5.85 12.76
N ALA A 203 16.03 -6.20 14.01
CA ALA A 203 15.07 -6.29 15.10
C ALA A 203 14.40 -4.93 15.43
N SER A 204 15.06 -3.82 15.13
CA SER A 204 14.49 -2.48 15.36
C SER A 204 13.25 -2.26 14.47
N LEU A 205 13.29 -2.71 13.21
CA LEU A 205 12.16 -2.62 12.29
C LEU A 205 10.95 -3.42 12.81
N LEU A 206 11.19 -4.63 13.33
CA LEU A 206 10.15 -5.47 13.90
C LEU A 206 9.56 -4.85 15.17
N LEU A 207 10.39 -4.23 16.00
CA LEU A 207 9.95 -3.52 17.20
C LEU A 207 9.09 -2.30 16.83
N ILE A 208 9.50 -1.50 15.85
CA ILE A 208 8.69 -0.38 15.35
C ILE A 208 7.34 -0.89 14.81
N ALA A 209 7.34 -1.97 14.02
CA ALA A 209 6.10 -2.56 13.53
C ALA A 209 5.17 -3.02 14.68
N LEU A 210 5.74 -3.63 15.74
CA LEU A 210 4.99 -4.01 16.93
C LEU A 210 4.39 -2.80 17.65
N CYS A 211 5.17 -1.73 17.79
CA CYS A 211 4.74 -0.47 18.41
C CYS A 211 3.65 0.26 17.64
N LEU A 212 3.54 0.07 16.33
CA LEU A 212 2.52 0.71 15.48
C LEU A 212 1.22 -0.10 15.35
N LEU A 213 1.14 -1.28 15.97
CA LEU A 213 -0.09 -2.07 16.03
C LEU A 213 -1.28 -1.33 16.65
N PRO A 214 -1.14 -0.52 17.72
CA PRO A 214 -2.25 0.23 18.30
C PRO A 214 -2.88 1.20 17.31
N GLY A 215 -2.09 2.03 16.60
CA GLY A 215 -2.60 2.93 15.57
C GLY A 215 -3.23 2.18 14.41
N MET A 216 -2.62 1.07 13.97
CA MET A 216 -3.18 0.19 12.94
C MET A 216 -4.56 -0.34 13.35
N ALA A 217 -4.68 -0.88 14.57
CA ALA A 217 -5.92 -1.44 15.09
C ALA A 217 -7.00 -0.37 15.28
N ALA A 218 -6.64 0.79 15.83
CA ALA A 218 -7.54 1.93 16.00
C ALA A 218 -8.04 2.42 14.64
N GLY A 219 -7.15 2.62 13.67
CA GLY A 219 -7.49 3.04 12.31
C GLY A 219 -8.43 2.05 11.63
N LEU A 220 -8.15 0.75 11.73
CA LEU A 220 -9.01 -0.29 11.16
C LEU A 220 -10.38 -0.35 11.83
N TRP A 221 -10.43 -0.21 13.16
CA TRP A 221 -11.68 -0.18 13.93
C TRP A 221 -12.54 1.02 13.53
N VAL A 222 -11.94 2.21 13.45
CA VAL A 222 -12.61 3.43 12.95
C VAL A 222 -13.07 3.20 11.51
N GLY A 223 -12.18 2.81 10.60
CA GLY A 223 -12.51 2.63 9.17
C GLY A 223 -13.66 1.64 8.92
N ARG A 224 -13.81 0.60 9.76
CA ARG A 224 -14.92 -0.37 9.67
C ARG A 224 -16.23 0.16 10.27
N ARG A 225 -16.17 1.02 11.29
CA ARG A 225 -17.34 1.54 12.01
C ARG A 225 -17.81 2.90 11.54
N VAL A 226 -16.99 3.62 10.79
CA VAL A 226 -17.39 4.89 10.21
C VAL A 226 -18.47 4.62 9.16
N THR A 227 -19.71 4.78 9.60
CA THR A 227 -20.85 5.07 8.72
C THR A 227 -20.64 6.49 8.24
N LEU A 228 -19.83 6.66 7.20
CA LEU A 228 -19.49 7.98 6.68
C LEU A 228 -20.80 8.72 6.37
N ARG A 229 -20.99 9.93 6.94
CA ARG A 229 -21.98 10.89 6.44
C ARG A 229 -21.63 11.38 5.03
N LEU A 230 -20.35 11.26 4.67
CA LEU A 230 -19.80 11.42 3.33
C LEU A 230 -19.95 10.12 2.53
N SER A 231 -20.11 10.19 1.22
CA SER A 231 -20.02 8.97 0.41
C SER A 231 -18.60 8.40 0.48
N ARG A 232 -18.45 7.08 0.29
CA ARG A 232 -17.14 6.41 0.21
C ARG A 232 -16.23 7.08 -0.82
N GLU A 233 -16.80 7.50 -1.95
CA GLU A 233 -16.09 8.19 -3.02
C GLU A 233 -15.56 9.56 -2.55
N ALA A 234 -16.36 10.32 -1.80
CA ALA A 234 -15.94 11.63 -1.28
C ALA A 234 -14.78 11.51 -0.28
N PHE A 235 -14.81 10.50 0.60
CA PHE A 235 -13.72 10.24 1.53
C PHE A 235 -12.42 9.86 0.80
N VAL A 236 -12.51 8.91 -0.15
CA VAL A 236 -11.34 8.50 -0.95
C VAL A 236 -10.79 9.69 -1.74
N ARG A 237 -11.65 10.56 -2.28
CA ARG A 237 -11.26 11.77 -3.00
C ARG A 237 -10.52 12.76 -2.09
N LEU A 238 -11.01 12.99 -0.87
CA LEU A 238 -10.33 13.85 0.12
C LEU A 238 -8.93 13.33 0.45
N VAL A 239 -8.81 12.04 0.73
CA VAL A 239 -7.52 11.39 1.02
C VAL A 239 -6.59 11.49 -0.18
N THR A 240 -7.12 11.31 -1.40
CA THR A 240 -6.35 11.43 -2.64
C THR A 240 -5.77 12.84 -2.81
N TRP A 241 -6.50 13.89 -2.42
CA TRP A 241 -5.96 15.26 -2.42
C TRP A 241 -4.80 15.44 -1.44
N LEU A 242 -4.92 14.92 -0.21
CA LEU A 242 -3.84 14.97 0.78
C LEU A 242 -2.59 14.24 0.27
N VAL A 243 -2.79 13.09 -0.35
CA VAL A 243 -1.75 12.26 -0.96
C VAL A 243 -1.11 12.95 -2.18
N LEU A 244 -1.87 13.71 -2.97
CA LEU A 244 -1.31 14.53 -4.04
C LEU A 244 -0.38 15.61 -3.49
N CYS A 245 -0.81 16.32 -2.45
CA CYS A 245 0.00 17.36 -1.82
C CYS A 245 1.32 16.78 -1.26
N SER A 246 1.28 15.61 -0.61
CA SER A 246 2.49 14.96 -0.11
C SER A 246 3.40 14.47 -1.24
N GLY A 247 2.84 13.92 -2.32
CA GLY A 247 3.58 13.54 -3.52
C GLY A 247 4.31 14.72 -4.17
N VAL A 248 3.62 15.86 -4.34
CA VAL A 248 4.21 17.09 -4.89
C VAL A 248 5.34 17.60 -4.00
N ALA A 249 5.13 17.59 -2.68
CA ALA A 249 6.16 17.99 -1.72
C ALA A 249 7.41 17.11 -1.80
N LEU A 250 7.26 15.79 -1.98
CA LEU A 250 8.39 14.88 -2.17
C LEU A 250 9.18 15.17 -3.45
N VAL A 251 8.48 15.41 -4.56
CA VAL A 251 9.13 15.75 -5.83
C VAL A 251 9.87 17.09 -5.71
N ALA A 252 9.24 18.10 -5.11
CA ALA A 252 9.86 19.40 -4.88
C ALA A 252 11.11 19.30 -3.98
N ARG A 253 11.05 18.46 -2.93
CA ARG A 253 12.20 18.21 -2.04
C ARG A 253 13.37 17.57 -2.79
N TYR A 254 13.10 16.63 -3.69
CA TYR A 254 14.15 16.02 -4.51
C TYR A 254 14.81 17.04 -5.44
N LEU A 255 14.01 17.85 -6.15
CA LEU A 255 14.51 18.85 -7.10
C LEU A 255 15.28 20.01 -6.45
N THR A 256 15.05 20.27 -5.17
CA THR A 256 15.75 21.33 -4.42
C THR A 256 17.02 20.84 -3.71
N GLN A 257 17.21 19.52 -3.61
CA GLN A 257 18.38 18.89 -2.99
C GLN A 257 19.36 18.28 -4.01
N ALA A 258 18.98 18.24 -5.29
CA ALA A 258 19.77 17.75 -6.42
C ALA A 258 20.48 18.89 -7.15
#